data_AF-A0A938SCW8-F1
#
_entry.id   AF-A0A938SCW8-F1
#
_cell.length_a   1.000
_cell.length_b   1.000
_cell.length_c   1.000
_cell.angle_alpha   90.00
_cell.angle_beta   90.00
_cell.angle_gamma   90.00
#
_symmetry.space_group_name_H-M   'P 1'
#
loop_
_entity.id
_entity.type
_entity.pdbx_description
1 polymer ?
#
loop_
_entity_poly.entity_id
_entity_poly.type
_entity_poly.pdbx_seq_one_letter_code
_entity_poly.pdbx_strand_id
1 'polypeptide(L)'
;MYALTPIRIYALDRALNDATCVARLDRMLKAMGKTQKDVVRITDENLGDVVGELQRLWPPESVPTGQVRSFMRPLVFTTMDLSYRRPDLKPLLQRCPKGTSLGILTAIFGHLTTAIDQHPHQRDQQENCVCWPTYNFGTMSGCPHGCLYCGTGRDGKFISITLNLEEYMEKVVGPVIEANPWNKVFRMILNGADLITFEPEYGLHDLFTRKLAQYEDRYGHFHTGSWNVAWMADLPHRDRLVGVWSTTCEAAARDFEPGTGHAVDRIEAGRKCNEMGIPVRYKFKPVIPVRNWREEYAWILEQALKRSRPESIGFCLYIWNTYETMTKTLPVDLLDPECVEAARQDADKSKRLDAKTRIEMKGVRTGPFPHRTRAEIYRHLIREARRWDKDVLLYLSTETREMWDELKDELGQDPRAYVCGCSSVAAPGRRLALSPGFRYSTYHPTPL
;
A
#
# COMPACT_ATOMS: atom_id res chain seq x y z
N MET A 1 -6.68 -5.45 -16.65
CA MET A 1 -5.66 -5.91 -15.67
C MET A 1 -4.26 -5.71 -16.25
N TYR A 2 -3.23 -5.67 -15.41
CA TYR A 2 -1.83 -5.79 -15.86
C TYR A 2 -1.61 -7.05 -16.70
N ALA A 3 -0.65 -6.99 -17.62
CA ALA A 3 -0.19 -8.18 -18.37
C ALA A 3 0.71 -9.05 -17.48
N LEU A 4 0.15 -9.65 -16.43
CA LEU A 4 0.87 -10.52 -15.50
C LEU A 4 1.24 -11.83 -16.18
N THR A 5 2.44 -12.35 -15.88
CA THR A 5 3.00 -13.57 -16.49
C THR A 5 3.41 -14.61 -15.44
N PRO A 6 2.51 -14.99 -14.52
CA PRO A 6 2.87 -15.84 -13.38
C PRO A 6 3.48 -17.17 -13.82
N ILE A 7 4.59 -17.57 -13.21
CA ILE A 7 5.25 -18.86 -13.49
C ILE A 7 4.37 -20.06 -13.13
N ARG A 8 3.46 -19.88 -12.18
CA ARG A 8 2.55 -20.92 -11.71
C ARG A 8 1.27 -20.32 -11.17
N ILE A 9 0.16 -21.01 -11.40
CA ILE A 9 -1.16 -20.62 -10.92
C ILE A 9 -1.75 -21.80 -10.16
N TYR A 10 -2.21 -21.53 -8.94
CA TYR A 10 -2.90 -22.49 -8.11
C TYR A 10 -4.30 -21.97 -7.74
N ALA A 11 -5.23 -22.88 -7.49
CA ALA A 11 -6.52 -22.53 -6.92
C ALA A 11 -6.92 -23.54 -5.85
N LEU A 12 -7.32 -23.04 -4.68
CA LEU A 12 -7.86 -23.88 -3.62
C LEU A 12 -9.18 -24.51 -4.09
N ASP A 13 -9.33 -25.81 -3.85
CA ASP A 13 -10.50 -26.60 -4.26
C ASP A 13 -11.84 -25.94 -3.91
N ARG A 14 -11.99 -25.33 -2.74
CA ARG A 14 -13.23 -24.67 -2.33
C ARG A 14 -13.60 -23.50 -3.25
N ALA A 15 -12.60 -22.78 -3.78
CA ALA A 15 -12.83 -21.71 -4.74
C ALA A 15 -13.28 -22.24 -6.11
N LEU A 16 -12.86 -23.46 -6.47
CA LEU A 16 -13.26 -24.14 -7.71
C LEU A 16 -14.65 -24.79 -7.61
N ASN A 17 -15.16 -25.00 -6.40
CA ASN A 17 -16.50 -25.57 -6.16
C ASN A 17 -17.61 -24.50 -6.13
N ASP A 18 -17.27 -23.20 -6.19
CA ASP A 18 -18.22 -22.09 -6.19
C ASP A 18 -18.28 -21.43 -7.59
N ALA A 19 -19.46 -21.41 -8.21
CA ALA A 19 -19.63 -20.94 -9.58
C ALA A 19 -19.28 -19.45 -9.76
N THR A 20 -19.54 -18.61 -8.75
CA THR A 20 -19.23 -17.17 -8.79
C THR A 20 -17.73 -16.95 -8.73
N CYS A 21 -17.02 -17.70 -7.88
CA CYS A 21 -15.57 -17.71 -7.79
C CYS A 21 -14.94 -18.19 -9.10
N VAL A 22 -15.43 -19.29 -9.68
CA VAL A 22 -14.95 -19.81 -10.97
C VAL A 22 -15.14 -18.80 -12.10
N ALA A 23 -16.30 -18.15 -12.18
CA ALA A 23 -16.54 -17.12 -13.20
C ALA A 23 -15.56 -15.94 -13.08
N ARG A 24 -15.20 -15.54 -11.86
CA ARG A 24 -14.19 -14.50 -11.61
C ARG A 24 -12.77 -14.99 -11.96
N LEU A 25 -12.42 -16.20 -11.56
CA LEU A 25 -11.16 -16.84 -11.91
C LEU A 25 -10.97 -16.88 -13.43
N ASP A 26 -11.99 -17.31 -14.18
CA ASP A 26 -11.93 -17.42 -15.64
C ASP A 26 -11.69 -16.07 -16.33
N ARG A 27 -12.30 -14.99 -15.85
CA ARG A 27 -12.02 -13.63 -16.36
C ARG A 27 -10.55 -13.27 -16.17
N MET A 28 -10.01 -13.50 -14.97
CA MET A 28 -8.62 -13.18 -14.66
C MET A 28 -7.65 -14.07 -15.46
N LEU A 29 -7.91 -15.37 -15.59
CA LEU A 29 -7.11 -16.29 -16.40
C LEU A 29 -7.10 -15.86 -17.87
N LYS A 30 -8.26 -15.51 -18.43
CA LYS A 30 -8.38 -15.05 -19.82
C LYS A 30 -7.52 -13.81 -20.07
N ALA A 31 -7.50 -12.84 -19.16
CA ALA A 31 -6.67 -11.64 -19.29
C ALA A 31 -5.15 -11.93 -19.19
N MET A 32 -4.75 -13.06 -18.60
CA MET A 32 -3.37 -13.56 -18.63
C MET A 32 -3.07 -14.49 -19.82
N GLY A 33 -4.04 -14.71 -20.73
CA GLY A 33 -3.92 -15.68 -21.81
C GLY A 33 -3.87 -17.15 -21.31
N LYS A 34 -4.51 -17.42 -20.17
CA LYS A 34 -4.57 -18.73 -19.50
C LYS A 34 -6.00 -19.26 -19.46
N THR A 35 -6.11 -20.54 -19.13
CA THR A 35 -7.38 -21.25 -18.92
C THR A 35 -7.31 -22.07 -17.63
N GLN A 36 -8.43 -22.67 -17.19
CA GLN A 36 -8.42 -23.55 -16.02
C GLN A 36 -7.46 -24.75 -16.16
N LYS A 37 -7.08 -25.15 -17.39
CA LYS A 37 -6.10 -26.22 -17.63
C LYS A 37 -4.70 -25.85 -17.14
N ASP A 38 -4.41 -24.56 -17.00
CA ASP A 38 -3.15 -24.04 -16.49
C ASP A 38 -3.11 -23.95 -14.95
N VAL A 39 -4.23 -24.25 -14.28
CA VAL A 39 -4.39 -24.09 -12.84
C VAL A 39 -4.16 -25.41 -12.12
N VAL A 40 -3.27 -25.41 -11.14
CA VAL A 40 -3.09 -26.54 -10.22
C VAL A 40 -4.10 -26.43 -9.08
N ARG A 41 -5.00 -27.41 -8.98
CA ARG A 41 -5.93 -27.52 -7.84
C ARG A 41 -5.15 -27.86 -6.56
N ILE A 42 -5.34 -27.08 -5.50
CA ILE A 42 -4.82 -27.38 -4.16
C ILE A 42 -5.88 -28.19 -3.40
N THR A 43 -5.46 -29.33 -2.85
CA THR A 43 -6.25 -30.18 -1.95
C THR A 43 -5.43 -30.51 -0.71
N ASP A 44 -6.06 -31.08 0.31
CA ASP A 44 -5.35 -31.51 1.52
C ASP A 44 -4.29 -32.58 1.23
N GLU A 45 -4.50 -33.43 0.21
CA GLU A 45 -3.57 -34.49 -0.18
C GLU A 45 -2.29 -33.94 -0.81
N ASN A 46 -2.39 -32.94 -1.68
CA ASN A 46 -1.25 -32.39 -2.41
C ASN A 46 -0.64 -31.12 -1.78
N LEU A 47 -1.19 -30.65 -0.66
CA LEU A 47 -0.78 -29.41 -0.01
C LEU A 47 0.73 -29.34 0.27
N GLY A 48 1.32 -30.46 0.73
CA GLY A 48 2.76 -30.52 1.03
C GLY A 48 3.64 -30.24 -0.20
N ASP A 49 3.27 -30.79 -1.36
CA ASP A 49 3.98 -30.60 -2.61
C ASP A 49 3.82 -29.17 -3.14
N VAL A 50 2.58 -28.64 -3.11
CA VAL A 50 2.27 -27.25 -3.49
C VAL A 50 3.09 -26.27 -2.65
N VAL A 51 3.11 -26.45 -1.33
CA VAL A 51 3.88 -25.60 -0.40
C VAL A 51 5.38 -25.72 -0.65
N GLY A 52 5.88 -26.93 -0.92
CA GLY A 52 7.27 -27.15 -1.29
C GLY A 52 7.65 -26.39 -2.58
N GLU A 53 6.79 -26.48 -3.60
CA GLU A 53 6.97 -25.81 -4.89
C GLU A 53 6.94 -24.28 -4.73
N LEU A 54 5.91 -23.72 -4.10
CA LEU A 54 5.76 -22.27 -3.86
C LEU A 54 6.96 -21.63 -3.17
N GLN A 55 7.60 -22.35 -2.23
CA GLN A 55 8.78 -21.84 -1.51
C GLN A 55 10.03 -21.77 -2.39
N ARG A 56 10.12 -22.62 -3.43
CA ARG A 56 11.27 -22.69 -4.35
C ARG A 56 11.10 -21.85 -5.60
N LEU A 57 9.86 -21.63 -6.06
CA LEU A 57 9.57 -20.91 -7.31
C LEU A 57 9.99 -19.44 -7.31
N TRP A 58 10.15 -18.82 -6.13
CA TRP A 58 10.51 -17.40 -6.04
C TRP A 58 11.80 -17.17 -5.25
N PRO A 59 12.78 -16.41 -5.80
CA PRO A 59 12.75 -15.79 -7.12
C PRO A 59 12.95 -16.78 -8.28
N PRO A 60 12.49 -16.47 -9.51
CA PRO A 60 12.72 -17.33 -10.67
C PRO A 60 14.21 -17.34 -11.06
N GLU A 61 14.68 -18.48 -11.58
CA GLU A 61 16.07 -18.66 -12.02
C GLU A 61 16.44 -17.78 -13.23
N SER A 62 15.48 -17.53 -14.11
CA SER A 62 15.65 -16.67 -15.27
C SER A 62 14.39 -15.83 -15.53
N VAL A 63 14.58 -14.70 -16.22
CA VAL A 63 13.51 -13.78 -16.64
C VAL A 63 13.55 -13.71 -18.16
N PRO A 64 12.51 -14.20 -18.88
CA PRO A 64 12.47 -14.11 -20.32
C PRO A 64 12.59 -12.67 -20.81
N THR A 65 13.22 -12.46 -21.97
CA THR A 65 13.35 -11.14 -22.60
C THR A 65 11.99 -10.47 -22.72
N GLY A 66 11.91 -9.21 -22.29
CA GLY A 66 10.67 -8.42 -22.34
C GLY A 66 9.69 -8.67 -21.19
N GLN A 67 9.99 -9.60 -20.26
CA GLN A 67 9.18 -9.79 -19.06
C GLN A 67 9.70 -8.98 -17.87
N VAL A 68 8.75 -8.54 -17.04
CA VAL A 68 9.04 -7.93 -15.75
C VAL A 68 9.09 -9.04 -14.71
N ARG A 69 10.26 -9.24 -14.08
CA ARG A 69 10.47 -10.30 -13.07
C ARG A 69 9.34 -10.39 -12.05
N SER A 70 8.92 -9.25 -11.48
CA SER A 70 7.89 -9.20 -10.43
C SER A 70 6.49 -9.63 -10.90
N PHE A 71 6.19 -9.51 -12.20
CA PHE A 71 4.93 -9.99 -12.79
C PHE A 71 4.88 -11.50 -12.94
N MET A 72 6.03 -12.17 -12.82
CA MET A 72 6.14 -13.62 -12.88
C MET A 72 5.81 -14.32 -11.56
N ARG A 73 5.47 -13.57 -10.51
CA ARG A 73 5.19 -14.12 -9.18
C ARG A 73 4.04 -15.14 -9.23
N PRO A 74 4.16 -16.32 -8.59
CA PRO A 74 3.07 -17.28 -8.52
C PRO A 74 1.79 -16.68 -7.95
N LEU A 75 0.64 -17.11 -8.47
CA LEU A 75 -0.68 -16.72 -7.97
C LEU A 75 -1.36 -17.90 -7.30
N VAL A 76 -1.99 -17.64 -6.15
CA VAL A 76 -2.83 -18.60 -5.43
C VAL A 76 -4.22 -18.00 -5.29
N PHE A 77 -5.18 -18.57 -6.01
CA PHE A 77 -6.59 -18.22 -5.91
C PHE A 77 -7.24 -19.00 -4.77
N THR A 78 -8.00 -18.31 -3.93
CA THR A 78 -8.65 -18.91 -2.76
C THR A 78 -9.97 -18.20 -2.45
N THR A 79 -10.61 -18.54 -1.35
CA THR A 79 -11.73 -17.78 -0.78
C THR A 79 -11.32 -17.24 0.59
N MET A 80 -11.76 -16.03 0.92
CA MET A 80 -11.60 -15.48 2.25
C MET A 80 -12.39 -16.31 3.26
N ASP A 81 -11.74 -16.73 4.35
CA ASP A 81 -12.43 -17.33 5.48
C ASP A 81 -13.05 -16.25 6.37
N LEU A 82 -14.37 -16.18 6.32
CA LEU A 82 -15.22 -15.21 7.03
C LEU A 82 -15.90 -15.80 8.26
N SER A 83 -15.48 -17.00 8.69
CA SER A 83 -16.02 -17.61 9.91
C SER A 83 -15.57 -16.85 11.16
N TYR A 84 -16.43 -16.80 12.18
CA TYR A 84 -16.10 -16.19 13.47
C TYR A 84 -14.90 -16.89 14.14
N ARG A 85 -14.82 -18.22 14.01
CA ARG A 85 -13.67 -19.03 14.43
C ARG A 85 -13.12 -19.77 13.23
N ARG A 86 -11.97 -19.30 12.75
CA ARG A 86 -11.24 -19.92 11.65
C ARG A 86 -10.74 -21.31 12.01
N PRO A 87 -10.72 -22.27 11.06
CA PRO A 87 -10.12 -23.58 11.28
C PRO A 87 -8.67 -23.50 11.78
N ASP A 88 -8.25 -24.45 12.62
CA ASP A 88 -6.84 -24.55 12.99
C ASP A 88 -6.04 -25.21 11.85
N LEU A 89 -5.07 -24.48 11.29
CA LEU A 89 -4.23 -24.97 10.20
C LEU A 89 -2.97 -25.71 10.69
N LYS A 90 -2.72 -25.79 12.01
CA LYS A 90 -1.55 -26.50 12.56
C LYS A 90 -1.49 -27.99 12.19
N PRO A 91 -2.59 -28.76 12.14
CA PRO A 91 -2.53 -30.15 11.69
C PRO A 91 -2.08 -30.27 10.22
N LEU A 92 -2.53 -29.35 9.35
CA LEU A 92 -2.08 -29.29 7.96
C LEU A 92 -0.62 -28.86 7.85
N LEU A 93 -0.17 -27.94 8.71
CA LEU A 93 1.22 -27.49 8.76
C LEU A 93 2.19 -28.64 9.05
N GLN A 94 1.81 -29.59 9.90
CA GLN A 94 2.64 -30.76 10.24
C GLN A 94 2.88 -31.70 9.04
N ARG A 95 2.01 -31.64 8.02
CA ARG A 95 2.12 -32.41 6.77
C ARG A 95 2.95 -31.69 5.71
N CYS A 96 3.32 -30.43 5.93
CA CYS A 96 4.09 -29.62 5.01
C CYS A 96 5.60 -29.81 5.21
N PRO A 97 6.45 -29.44 4.22
CA PRO A 97 7.89 -29.48 4.37
C PRO A 97 8.40 -28.76 5.63
N LYS A 98 9.45 -29.30 6.25
CA LYS A 98 10.06 -28.73 7.45
C LYS A 98 10.48 -27.27 7.21
N GLY A 99 10.16 -26.39 8.16
CA GLY A 99 10.45 -24.96 8.07
C GLY A 99 9.35 -24.12 7.39
N THR A 100 8.29 -24.76 6.89
CA THR A 100 7.09 -24.04 6.43
C THR A 100 6.53 -23.18 7.56
N SER A 101 6.24 -21.91 7.28
CA SER A 101 5.59 -21.03 8.25
C SER A 101 4.06 -21.16 8.17
N LEU A 102 3.39 -20.99 9.31
CA LEU A 102 1.92 -20.94 9.35
C LEU A 102 1.36 -19.85 8.43
N GLY A 103 2.11 -18.76 8.22
CA GLY A 103 1.75 -17.66 7.32
C GLY A 103 1.54 -18.06 5.86
N ILE A 104 2.24 -19.10 5.38
CA ILE A 104 2.03 -19.64 4.03
C ILE A 104 0.65 -20.28 3.95
N LEU A 105 0.30 -21.11 4.94
CA LEU A 105 -0.99 -21.77 4.98
C LEU A 105 -2.13 -20.77 5.20
N THR A 106 -1.96 -19.77 6.07
CA THR A 106 -2.99 -18.74 6.25
C THR A 106 -3.27 -17.99 4.95
N ALA A 107 -2.24 -17.73 4.13
CA ALA A 107 -2.42 -17.11 2.82
C ALA A 107 -3.11 -18.04 1.82
N ILE A 108 -2.74 -19.33 1.74
CA ILE A 108 -3.38 -20.33 0.85
C ILE A 108 -4.85 -20.55 1.21
N PHE A 109 -5.15 -20.69 2.50
CA PHE A 109 -6.50 -20.97 3.00
C PHE A 109 -7.35 -19.71 3.22
N GLY A 110 -6.86 -18.53 2.82
CA GLY A 110 -7.64 -17.30 2.88
C GLY A 110 -7.93 -16.80 4.30
N HIS A 111 -7.09 -17.13 5.28
CA HIS A 111 -7.13 -16.57 6.64
C HIS A 111 -6.46 -15.18 6.65
N LEU A 112 -6.89 -14.30 5.74
CA LEU A 112 -6.32 -12.94 5.63
C LEU A 112 -7.00 -11.99 6.62
N THR A 113 -6.35 -10.88 6.92
CA THR A 113 -6.99 -9.78 7.66
C THR A 113 -8.13 -9.21 6.83
N THR A 114 -9.36 -9.31 7.33
CA THR A 114 -10.58 -8.87 6.63
C THR A 114 -10.81 -7.38 6.77
N ALA A 115 -10.82 -6.87 8.00
CA ALA A 115 -10.88 -5.45 8.31
C ALA A 115 -10.03 -5.16 9.56
N ILE A 116 -9.39 -4.00 9.60
CA ILE A 116 -8.59 -3.59 10.76
C ILE A 116 -8.64 -2.08 10.96
N ASP A 117 -8.75 -1.67 12.22
CA ASP A 117 -8.44 -0.30 12.63
C ASP A 117 -6.94 -0.09 12.53
N GLN A 118 -6.53 0.65 11.50
CA GLN A 118 -5.15 1.04 11.30
C GLN A 118 -4.94 2.44 11.87
N HIS A 119 -3.90 2.60 12.68
CA HIS A 119 -3.60 3.80 13.47
C HIS A 119 -4.57 4.09 14.63
N PRO A 120 -4.89 3.11 15.49
CA PRO A 120 -5.61 3.41 16.73
C PRO A 120 -4.82 4.42 17.56
N HIS A 121 -5.49 5.45 18.09
CA HIS A 121 -4.85 6.57 18.81
C HIS A 121 -3.80 6.10 19.80
N GLN A 122 -4.12 5.14 20.67
CA GLN A 122 -3.21 4.65 21.69
C GLN A 122 -1.88 4.11 21.12
N ARG A 123 -1.93 3.37 20.01
CA ARG A 123 -0.71 2.85 19.36
C ARG A 123 0.12 3.98 18.79
N ASP A 124 -0.52 4.89 18.07
CA ASP A 124 0.16 6.01 17.42
C ASP A 124 0.71 7.04 18.44
N GLN A 125 0.11 7.14 19.63
CA GLN A 125 0.71 7.83 20.79
C GLN A 125 2.00 7.15 21.24
N GLN A 126 1.97 5.84 21.46
CA GLN A 126 3.14 5.07 21.92
C GLN A 126 4.29 5.05 20.89
N GLU A 127 3.95 4.97 19.60
CA GLU A 127 4.92 4.88 18.52
C GLU A 127 5.41 6.24 18.01
N ASN A 128 4.97 7.35 18.64
CA ASN A 128 5.23 8.72 18.20
C ASN A 128 4.98 8.91 16.68
N CYS A 129 3.75 8.60 16.27
CA CYS A 129 3.32 8.65 14.88
C CYS A 129 2.06 9.51 14.75
N VAL A 130 2.08 10.48 13.85
CA VAL A 130 0.92 11.32 13.54
C VAL A 130 0.23 10.80 12.26
N CYS A 131 -1.04 10.42 12.41
CA CYS A 131 -1.89 9.84 11.37
C CYS A 131 -3.38 10.05 11.71
N TRP A 132 -4.26 9.45 10.90
CA TRP A 132 -5.68 9.31 11.21
C TRP A 132 -6.01 7.82 11.44
N PRO A 133 -6.73 7.47 12.52
CA PRO A 133 -7.36 6.15 12.63
C PRO A 133 -8.22 5.88 11.40
N THR A 134 -8.09 4.72 10.80
CA THR A 134 -8.75 4.36 9.55
C THR A 134 -9.06 2.88 9.49
N TYR A 135 -10.28 2.54 9.10
CA TYR A 135 -10.61 1.16 8.77
C TYR A 135 -10.14 0.81 7.37
N ASN A 136 -9.37 -0.27 7.28
CA ASN A 136 -8.90 -0.80 6.02
C ASN A 136 -9.47 -2.18 5.77
N PHE A 137 -9.74 -2.46 4.50
CA PHE A 137 -10.23 -3.71 3.96
C PHE A 137 -9.14 -4.43 3.17
N GLY A 138 -9.21 -5.75 3.12
CA GLY A 138 -8.22 -6.62 2.49
C GLY A 138 -8.82 -7.86 1.86
N THR A 139 -8.50 -8.10 0.59
CA THR A 139 -8.94 -9.28 -0.18
C THR A 139 -7.78 -10.01 -0.86
N MET A 140 -6.55 -9.52 -0.68
CA MET A 140 -5.35 -10.12 -1.24
C MET A 140 -4.19 -9.99 -0.25
N SER A 141 -3.15 -10.79 -0.47
CA SER A 141 -1.87 -10.70 0.22
C SER A 141 -0.74 -10.83 -0.80
N GLY A 142 0.22 -9.90 -0.78
CA GLY A 142 1.26 -9.81 -1.80
C GLY A 142 0.94 -8.80 -2.91
N CYS A 143 1.97 -8.40 -3.66
CA CYS A 143 1.88 -7.38 -4.70
C CYS A 143 2.78 -7.73 -5.91
N PRO A 144 2.38 -7.40 -7.15
CA PRO A 144 3.14 -7.71 -8.36
C PRO A 144 4.24 -6.68 -8.67
N HIS A 145 4.38 -5.61 -7.90
CA HIS A 145 5.30 -4.51 -8.23
C HIS A 145 6.78 -4.76 -7.89
N GLY A 146 7.08 -5.60 -6.89
CA GLY A 146 8.47 -5.98 -6.62
C GLY A 146 9.40 -4.90 -6.05
N CYS A 147 8.87 -3.78 -5.52
CA CYS A 147 9.70 -2.65 -5.05
C CYS A 147 10.76 -3.11 -4.03
N LEU A 148 12.02 -2.70 -4.23
CA LEU A 148 13.16 -3.18 -3.44
C LEU A 148 13.10 -2.77 -1.97
N TYR A 149 12.49 -1.63 -1.70
CA TYR A 149 12.29 -1.10 -0.35
C TYR A 149 11.12 -1.74 0.42
N CYS A 150 10.31 -2.57 -0.24
CA CYS A 150 9.12 -3.17 0.34
C CYS A 150 9.37 -4.66 0.65
N GLY A 151 9.26 -5.08 1.91
CA GLY A 151 9.43 -6.50 2.28
C GLY A 151 8.43 -7.43 1.55
N THR A 152 7.15 -7.06 1.49
CA THR A 152 6.12 -7.82 0.76
C THR A 152 6.37 -7.83 -0.74
N GLY A 153 6.75 -6.68 -1.31
CA GLY A 153 7.05 -6.53 -2.72
C GLY A 153 8.28 -7.34 -3.12
N ARG A 154 9.40 -7.18 -2.41
CA ARG A 154 10.67 -7.84 -2.71
C ARG A 154 10.66 -9.35 -2.43
N ASP A 155 10.27 -9.74 -1.22
CA ASP A 155 10.51 -11.10 -0.69
C ASP A 155 9.29 -12.01 -0.75
N GLY A 156 8.10 -11.47 -1.04
CA GLY A 156 6.86 -12.23 -1.15
C GLY A 156 6.97 -13.37 -2.16
N LYS A 157 6.68 -14.60 -1.73
CA LYS A 157 6.85 -15.82 -2.56
C LYS A 157 5.76 -16.00 -3.60
N PHE A 158 4.55 -15.55 -3.30
CA PHE A 158 3.37 -15.65 -4.17
C PHE A 158 2.38 -14.54 -3.79
N ILE A 159 1.35 -14.36 -4.61
CA ILE A 159 0.21 -13.48 -4.32
C ILE A 159 -1.01 -14.35 -4.05
N SER A 160 -1.63 -14.19 -2.89
CA SER A 160 -2.91 -14.83 -2.58
C SER A 160 -4.07 -13.90 -2.90
N ILE A 161 -5.07 -14.40 -3.62
CA ILE A 161 -6.19 -13.63 -4.15
C ILE A 161 -7.50 -14.31 -3.75
N THR A 162 -8.35 -13.62 -2.98
CA THR A 162 -9.65 -14.18 -2.57
C THR A 162 -10.72 -13.90 -3.60
N LEU A 163 -11.51 -14.89 -3.97
CA LEU A 163 -12.49 -14.82 -5.06
C LEU A 163 -13.94 -14.57 -4.60
N ASN A 164 -14.32 -14.86 -3.35
CA ASN A 164 -15.68 -14.67 -2.82
C ASN A 164 -15.97 -13.21 -2.41
N LEU A 165 -15.81 -12.28 -3.35
CA LEU A 165 -15.91 -10.84 -3.07
C LEU A 165 -17.32 -10.39 -2.70
N GLU A 166 -18.36 -10.98 -3.29
CA GLU A 166 -19.76 -10.68 -2.99
C GLU A 166 -20.06 -10.95 -1.51
N GLU A 167 -19.66 -12.12 -1.02
CA GLU A 167 -19.82 -12.48 0.38
C GLU A 167 -19.02 -11.55 1.32
N TYR A 168 -17.80 -11.16 0.91
CA TYR A 168 -16.97 -10.22 1.66
C TYR A 168 -17.63 -8.83 1.78
N MET A 169 -18.27 -8.33 0.72
CA MET A 169 -18.97 -7.04 0.78
C MET A 169 -20.12 -7.05 1.78
N GLU A 170 -20.89 -8.14 1.82
CA GLU A 170 -22.05 -8.26 2.71
C GLU A 170 -21.67 -8.58 4.15
N LYS A 171 -20.71 -9.48 4.37
CA LYS A 171 -20.37 -9.95 5.73
C LYS A 171 -19.31 -9.12 6.43
N VAL A 172 -18.53 -8.30 5.70
CA VAL A 172 -17.45 -7.50 6.27
C VAL A 172 -17.63 -6.02 5.97
N VAL A 173 -17.67 -5.63 4.70
CA VAL A 173 -17.60 -4.21 4.32
C VAL A 173 -18.82 -3.43 4.83
N GLY A 174 -20.04 -3.91 4.55
CA GLY A 174 -21.28 -3.30 5.03
C GLY A 174 -21.31 -3.15 6.56
N PRO A 175 -21.16 -4.25 7.34
CA PRO A 175 -21.15 -4.19 8.80
C PRO A 175 -20.09 -3.26 9.39
N VAL A 176 -18.89 -3.19 8.79
CA VAL A 176 -17.83 -2.27 9.24
C VAL A 176 -18.19 -0.81 8.95
N ILE A 177 -18.81 -0.52 7.81
CA ILE A 177 -19.30 0.84 7.49
C ILE A 177 -20.37 1.27 8.51
N GLU A 178 -21.31 0.39 8.82
CA GLU A 178 -22.41 0.64 9.76
C GLU A 178 -21.92 0.83 11.20
N ALA A 179 -20.97 0.02 11.64
CA ALA A 179 -20.39 0.11 12.98
C ALA A 179 -19.51 1.36 13.19
N ASN A 180 -19.09 2.04 12.11
CA ASN A 180 -18.15 3.17 12.18
C ASN A 180 -18.71 4.43 11.49
N PRO A 181 -19.78 5.05 12.03
CA PRO A 181 -20.41 6.23 11.42
C PRO A 181 -19.50 7.46 11.34
N TRP A 182 -18.45 7.51 12.16
CA TRP A 182 -17.42 8.55 12.15
C TRP A 182 -16.46 8.43 10.95
N ASN A 183 -16.23 7.21 10.45
CA ASN A 183 -15.34 6.96 9.31
C ASN A 183 -16.11 7.25 8.01
N LYS A 184 -15.64 8.23 7.22
CA LYS A 184 -16.29 8.65 5.97
C LYS A 184 -15.65 8.07 4.73
N VAL A 185 -14.35 7.80 4.78
CA VAL A 185 -13.59 7.25 3.66
C VAL A 185 -12.87 5.98 4.09
N PHE A 186 -13.19 4.87 3.45
CA PHE A 186 -12.66 3.54 3.80
C PHE A 186 -11.56 3.15 2.83
N ARG A 187 -10.50 2.51 3.33
CA ARG A 187 -9.36 2.14 2.49
C ARG A 187 -9.49 0.70 2.02
N MET A 188 -9.51 0.46 0.72
CA MET A 188 -9.47 -0.88 0.16
C MET A 188 -8.03 -1.25 -0.17
N ILE A 189 -7.26 -1.65 0.85
CA ILE A 189 -5.86 -2.10 0.75
C ILE A 189 -5.34 -2.63 2.10
N LEU A 190 -4.87 -3.88 2.11
CA LEU A 190 -4.17 -4.51 3.24
C LEU A 190 -3.10 -5.50 2.74
N ASN A 191 -2.31 -6.01 3.68
CA ASN A 191 -1.33 -7.09 3.47
C ASN A 191 -0.34 -6.83 2.32
N GLY A 192 0.04 -5.55 2.16
CA GLY A 192 0.98 -5.09 1.15
C GLY A 192 0.53 -5.33 -0.30
N ALA A 193 -0.78 -5.42 -0.54
CA ALA A 193 -1.34 -5.64 -1.86
C ALA A 193 -1.49 -4.35 -2.67
N ASP A 194 -1.46 -4.47 -4.00
CA ASP A 194 -1.89 -3.42 -4.93
C ASP A 194 -3.01 -3.96 -5.82
N LEU A 195 -4.24 -3.65 -5.44
CA LEU A 195 -5.45 -4.30 -5.97
C LEU A 195 -5.79 -3.84 -7.39
N ILE A 196 -5.45 -2.60 -7.73
CA ILE A 196 -5.71 -1.99 -9.03
C ILE A 196 -4.99 -2.70 -10.17
N THR A 197 -3.88 -3.37 -9.87
CA THR A 197 -3.14 -4.17 -10.86
C THR A 197 -3.95 -5.35 -11.41
N PHE A 198 -4.97 -5.82 -10.68
CA PHE A 198 -5.84 -6.95 -11.04
C PHE A 198 -7.18 -6.52 -11.66
N GLU A 199 -7.43 -5.22 -11.79
CA GLU A 199 -8.70 -4.67 -12.27
C GLU A 199 -8.68 -4.41 -13.79
N PRO A 200 -9.83 -4.46 -14.48
CA PRO A 200 -11.20 -4.69 -13.96
C PRO A 200 -11.61 -6.17 -13.77
N GLU A 201 -10.76 -7.13 -14.13
CA GLU A 201 -11.14 -8.54 -14.21
C GLU A 201 -11.43 -9.16 -12.85
N TYR A 202 -10.75 -8.67 -11.81
CA TYR A 202 -11.02 -9.05 -10.42
C TYR A 202 -12.40 -8.59 -9.94
N GLY A 203 -12.81 -7.38 -10.32
CA GLY A 203 -14.15 -6.83 -10.07
C GLY A 203 -14.36 -6.34 -8.64
N LEU A 204 -13.30 -6.11 -7.86
CA LEU A 204 -13.40 -5.69 -6.47
C LEU A 204 -13.95 -4.27 -6.35
N HIS A 205 -13.45 -3.34 -7.16
CA HIS A 205 -13.83 -1.93 -7.06
C HIS A 205 -15.25 -1.67 -7.57
N ASP A 206 -15.77 -2.47 -8.51
CA ASP A 206 -17.19 -2.41 -8.90
C ASP A 206 -18.09 -2.77 -7.71
N LEU A 207 -17.82 -3.91 -7.07
CA LEU A 207 -18.57 -4.33 -5.89
C LEU A 207 -18.42 -3.34 -4.73
N PHE A 208 -17.22 -2.82 -4.51
CA PHE A 208 -16.94 -1.88 -3.41
C PHE A 208 -17.66 -0.54 -3.60
N THR A 209 -17.63 0.03 -4.81
CA THR A 209 -18.32 1.30 -5.10
C THR A 209 -19.84 1.18 -5.03
N ARG A 210 -20.41 0.07 -5.50
CA ARG A 210 -21.83 -0.25 -5.30
C ARG A 210 -22.20 -0.36 -3.83
N LYS A 211 -21.38 -1.06 -3.03
CA LYS A 211 -21.59 -1.17 -1.58
C LYS A 211 -21.54 0.21 -0.91
N LEU A 212 -20.57 1.05 -1.24
CA LEU A 212 -20.48 2.42 -0.72
C LEU A 212 -21.68 3.27 -1.11
N ALA A 213 -22.19 3.14 -2.35
CA ALA A 213 -23.34 3.90 -2.84
C ALA A 213 -24.66 3.60 -2.11
N GLN A 214 -24.74 2.50 -1.33
CA GLN A 214 -25.87 2.20 -0.46
C GLN A 214 -25.91 3.11 0.79
N TYR A 215 -24.83 3.84 1.08
CA TYR A 215 -24.71 4.68 2.26
C TYR A 215 -24.48 6.14 1.88
N GLU A 216 -25.14 7.05 2.59
CA GLU A 216 -24.93 8.48 2.42
C GLU A 216 -23.56 8.91 2.97
N ASP A 217 -22.86 9.77 2.22
CA ASP A 217 -21.54 10.31 2.58
C ASP A 217 -20.54 9.22 2.99
N ARG A 218 -20.45 8.18 2.17
CA ARG A 218 -19.43 7.12 2.27
C ARG A 218 -18.65 7.02 0.97
N TYR A 219 -17.33 6.98 1.13
CA TYR A 219 -16.38 6.98 0.03
C TYR A 219 -15.31 5.90 0.26
N GLY A 220 -14.60 5.56 -0.80
CA GLY A 220 -13.54 4.57 -0.81
C GLY A 220 -12.26 5.13 -1.39
N HIS A 221 -11.14 4.90 -0.74
CA HIS A 221 -9.84 5.07 -1.36
C HIS A 221 -9.42 3.77 -2.03
N PHE A 222 -9.05 3.84 -3.30
CA PHE A 222 -8.05 2.92 -3.82
C PHE A 222 -6.68 3.54 -3.60
N HIS A 223 -5.74 2.76 -3.07
CA HIS A 223 -4.36 3.18 -2.88
C HIS A 223 -3.47 2.32 -3.76
N THR A 224 -2.69 2.93 -4.64
CA THR A 224 -1.92 2.20 -5.64
C THR A 224 -0.60 2.88 -6.00
N GLY A 225 0.36 2.10 -6.50
CA GLY A 225 1.52 2.57 -7.27
C GLY A 225 1.35 2.36 -8.77
N SER A 226 0.13 2.01 -9.22
CA SER A 226 -0.18 1.61 -10.59
C SER A 226 -0.68 2.77 -11.46
N TRP A 227 -0.46 2.64 -12.77
CA TRP A 227 -1.06 3.49 -13.80
C TRP A 227 -2.36 2.92 -14.40
N ASN A 228 -2.79 1.71 -14.01
CA ASN A 228 -3.94 1.00 -14.57
C ASN A 228 -5.29 1.53 -14.07
N VAL A 229 -5.70 2.70 -14.56
CA VAL A 229 -6.96 3.35 -14.14
C VAL A 229 -7.96 3.60 -15.28
N ALA A 230 -7.59 3.33 -16.53
CA ALA A 230 -8.46 3.64 -17.67
C ALA A 230 -9.83 2.95 -17.61
N TRP A 231 -9.88 1.74 -17.05
CA TRP A 231 -11.12 0.98 -16.84
C TRP A 231 -12.11 1.66 -15.88
N MET A 232 -11.68 2.64 -15.07
CA MET A 232 -12.56 3.38 -14.17
C MET A 232 -13.55 4.30 -14.91
N ALA A 233 -13.33 4.56 -16.21
CA ALA A 233 -14.25 5.35 -17.02
C ALA A 233 -15.65 4.73 -17.06
N ASP A 234 -15.72 3.40 -17.06
CA ASP A 234 -16.96 2.62 -17.11
C ASP A 234 -17.41 2.11 -15.74
N LEU A 235 -16.68 2.48 -14.66
CA LEU A 235 -16.97 2.00 -13.31
C LEU A 235 -18.25 2.67 -12.75
N PRO A 236 -19.28 1.88 -12.38
CA PRO A 236 -20.46 2.39 -11.71
C PRO A 236 -20.10 3.05 -10.38
N HIS A 237 -20.80 4.13 -10.03
CA HIS A 237 -20.59 4.85 -8.77
C HIS A 237 -19.13 5.29 -8.52
N ARG A 238 -18.37 5.59 -9.59
CA ARG A 238 -16.98 6.08 -9.46
C ARG A 238 -16.86 7.39 -8.66
N ASP A 239 -17.95 8.15 -8.52
CA ASP A 239 -18.06 9.32 -7.63
C ASP A 239 -17.85 8.97 -6.15
N ARG A 240 -17.96 7.69 -5.78
CA ARG A 240 -17.63 7.19 -4.44
C ARG A 240 -16.15 6.92 -4.23
N LEU A 241 -15.30 7.07 -5.25
CA LEU A 241 -13.87 6.84 -5.15
C LEU A 241 -13.07 8.11 -4.94
N VAL A 242 -11.96 7.96 -4.23
CA VAL A 242 -10.85 8.91 -4.19
C VAL A 242 -9.58 8.14 -4.54
N GLY A 243 -8.85 8.61 -5.54
CA GLY A 243 -7.60 7.99 -5.99
C GLY A 243 -6.43 8.44 -5.14
N VAL A 244 -5.71 7.48 -4.55
CA VAL A 244 -4.52 7.74 -3.73
C VAL A 244 -3.32 7.05 -4.36
N TRP A 245 -2.31 7.82 -4.75
CA TRP A 245 -1.09 7.24 -5.32
C TRP A 245 0.07 7.28 -4.34
N SER A 246 0.70 6.13 -4.13
CA SER A 246 2.07 6.07 -3.65
C SER A 246 3.01 6.29 -4.84
N THR A 247 3.78 7.34 -4.78
CA THR A 247 4.79 7.69 -5.78
C THR A 247 6.12 8.00 -5.12
N THR A 248 7.15 8.14 -5.94
CA THR A 248 8.52 8.54 -5.59
C THR A 248 9.01 9.51 -6.68
N CYS A 249 10.31 9.70 -6.87
CA CYS A 249 10.85 10.41 -8.03
C CYS A 249 11.12 9.47 -9.22
N GLU A 250 11.44 10.03 -10.38
CA GLU A 250 11.58 9.26 -11.61
C GLU A 250 12.77 8.28 -11.53
N ALA A 251 13.91 8.72 -11.00
CA ALA A 251 15.04 7.84 -10.76
C ALA A 251 14.72 6.68 -9.81
N ALA A 252 14.06 6.94 -8.69
CA ALA A 252 13.71 5.88 -7.74
C ALA A 252 12.70 4.88 -8.32
N ALA A 253 11.72 5.35 -9.11
CA ALA A 253 10.77 4.46 -9.77
C ALA A 253 11.46 3.54 -10.77
N ARG A 254 12.33 4.11 -11.62
CA ARG A 254 13.10 3.35 -12.61
C ARG A 254 14.02 2.31 -11.95
N ASP A 255 14.74 2.70 -10.90
CA ASP A 255 15.86 1.90 -10.39
C ASP A 255 15.45 0.96 -9.23
N PHE A 256 14.38 1.28 -8.49
CA PHE A 256 13.97 0.53 -7.28
C PHE A 256 12.58 -0.10 -7.36
N GLU A 257 11.80 0.16 -8.42
CA GLU A 257 10.41 -0.28 -8.52
C GLU A 257 10.11 -0.99 -9.86
N PRO A 258 10.64 -2.22 -10.05
CA PRO A 258 10.68 -2.88 -11.36
C PRO A 258 9.31 -3.12 -12.00
N GLY A 259 8.23 -3.22 -11.22
CA GLY A 259 6.88 -3.49 -11.70
C GLY A 259 5.90 -2.32 -11.64
N THR A 260 6.27 -1.16 -11.12
CA THR A 260 5.36 0.00 -10.97
C THR A 260 5.37 0.97 -12.14
N GLY A 261 6.22 0.76 -13.14
CA GLY A 261 6.40 1.73 -14.23
C GLY A 261 7.02 3.03 -13.72
N HIS A 262 7.00 4.06 -14.56
CA HIS A 262 7.61 5.35 -14.26
C HIS A 262 6.82 6.14 -13.21
N ALA A 263 7.47 7.08 -12.51
CA ALA A 263 6.77 7.92 -11.54
C ALA A 263 5.76 8.83 -12.26
N VAL A 264 6.12 9.34 -13.44
CA VAL A 264 5.23 10.17 -14.27
C VAL A 264 3.98 9.43 -14.76
N ASP A 265 4.03 8.11 -14.94
CA ASP A 265 2.86 7.31 -15.35
C ASP A 265 1.76 7.34 -14.27
N ARG A 266 2.14 7.42 -12.99
CA ARG A 266 1.22 7.56 -11.85
C ARG A 266 0.58 8.94 -11.84
N ILE A 267 1.33 9.97 -12.22
CA ILE A 267 0.81 11.34 -12.36
C ILE A 267 -0.18 11.42 -13.53
N GLU A 268 0.13 10.77 -14.65
CA GLU A 268 -0.77 10.69 -15.80
C GLU A 268 -2.04 9.90 -15.47
N ALA A 269 -1.94 8.84 -14.67
CA ALA A 269 -3.10 8.14 -14.13
C ALA A 269 -3.95 9.05 -13.23
N GLY A 270 -3.31 9.85 -12.36
CA GLY A 270 -3.99 10.88 -11.58
C GLY A 270 -4.72 11.89 -12.46
N ARG A 271 -4.09 12.41 -13.51
CA ARG A 271 -4.73 13.30 -14.49
C ARG A 271 -5.99 12.66 -15.09
N LYS A 272 -5.90 11.42 -15.58
CA LYS A 272 -7.06 10.68 -16.11
C LYS A 272 -8.17 10.55 -15.07
N CYS A 273 -7.83 10.27 -13.81
CA CYS A 273 -8.81 10.23 -12.73
C CYS A 273 -9.50 11.59 -12.50
N ASN A 274 -8.75 12.69 -12.53
CA ASN A 274 -9.36 14.02 -12.48
C ASN A 274 -10.33 14.27 -13.65
N GLU A 275 -9.99 13.85 -14.87
CA GLU A 275 -10.88 13.94 -16.04
C GLU A 275 -12.17 13.11 -15.87
N MET A 276 -12.07 11.97 -15.16
CA MET A 276 -13.22 11.12 -14.81
C MET A 276 -14.04 11.65 -13.62
N GLY A 277 -13.64 12.76 -13.00
CA GLY A 277 -14.27 13.35 -11.82
C GLY A 277 -13.86 12.68 -10.50
N ILE A 278 -12.84 11.81 -10.50
CA ILE A 278 -12.32 11.15 -9.32
C ILE A 278 -11.27 12.07 -8.66
N PRO A 279 -11.42 12.45 -7.38
CA PRO A 279 -10.42 13.24 -6.67
C PRO A 279 -9.09 12.48 -6.54
N VAL A 280 -7.97 13.21 -6.57
CA VAL A 280 -6.62 12.64 -6.57
C VAL A 280 -5.83 13.14 -5.37
N ARG A 281 -5.08 12.25 -4.72
CA ARG A 281 -4.19 12.56 -3.61
C ARG A 281 -2.87 11.85 -3.81
N TYR A 282 -1.76 12.58 -3.75
CA TYR A 282 -0.43 11.99 -3.90
C TYR A 282 0.25 11.77 -2.56
N LYS A 283 0.98 10.66 -2.48
CA LYS A 283 1.85 10.31 -1.37
C LYS A 283 3.22 10.01 -1.95
N PHE A 284 4.15 10.94 -1.79
CA PHE A 284 5.56 10.65 -1.98
C PHE A 284 6.01 9.80 -0.79
N LYS A 285 5.73 8.50 -0.89
CA LYS A 285 5.91 7.50 0.17
C LYS A 285 6.33 6.19 -0.48
N PRO A 286 7.65 5.92 -0.55
CA PRO A 286 8.73 6.70 0.07
C PRO A 286 9.25 7.86 -0.80
N VAL A 287 9.63 8.96 -0.14
CA VAL A 287 10.75 9.79 -0.60
C VAL A 287 12.02 8.99 -0.36
N ILE A 288 12.83 8.80 -1.39
CA ILE A 288 14.14 8.15 -1.33
C ILE A 288 15.19 9.16 -1.81
N PRO A 289 16.22 9.49 -1.00
CA PRO A 289 17.25 10.44 -1.38
C PRO A 289 18.25 9.76 -2.33
N VAL A 290 17.84 9.62 -3.59
CA VAL A 290 18.73 9.24 -4.71
C VAL A 290 19.77 10.34 -4.97
N ARG A 291 20.81 10.05 -5.74
CA ARG A 291 21.67 11.11 -6.27
C ARG A 291 20.83 12.15 -7.02
N ASN A 292 21.12 13.44 -6.79
CA ASN A 292 20.38 14.56 -7.35
C ASN A 292 18.88 14.54 -6.97
N TRP A 293 18.55 14.04 -5.76
CA TRP A 293 17.15 13.98 -5.31
C TRP A 293 16.46 15.35 -5.35
N ARG A 294 17.19 16.46 -5.14
CA ARG A 294 16.60 17.80 -5.16
C ARG A 294 15.95 18.11 -6.51
N GLU A 295 16.67 17.85 -7.60
CA GLU A 295 16.23 18.05 -8.97
C GLU A 295 15.16 17.03 -9.37
N GLU A 296 15.36 15.75 -9.03
CA GLU A 296 14.42 14.65 -9.28
C GLU A 296 13.05 14.91 -8.65
N TYR A 297 13.02 15.35 -7.38
CA TYR A 297 11.77 15.66 -6.70
C TYR A 297 11.16 16.99 -7.16
N ALA A 298 11.97 18.00 -7.48
CA ALA A 298 11.47 19.26 -8.05
C ALA A 298 10.71 18.98 -9.37
N TRP A 299 11.29 18.16 -10.24
CA TRP A 299 10.70 17.81 -11.52
C TRP A 299 9.39 17.02 -11.37
N ILE A 300 9.35 15.97 -10.55
CA ILE A 300 8.11 15.17 -10.42
C ILE A 300 7.00 15.94 -9.70
N LEU A 301 7.32 16.84 -8.77
CA LEU A 301 6.34 17.73 -8.14
C LEU A 301 5.78 18.73 -9.14
N GLU A 302 6.62 19.29 -10.01
CA GLU A 302 6.17 20.08 -11.15
C GLU A 302 5.20 19.27 -12.03
N GLN A 303 5.56 18.03 -12.41
CA GLN A 303 4.67 17.21 -13.23
C GLN A 303 3.34 16.94 -12.52
N ALA A 304 3.36 16.61 -11.22
CA ALA A 304 2.17 16.35 -10.42
C ALA A 304 1.19 17.53 -10.44
N LEU A 305 1.70 18.75 -10.27
CA LEU A 305 0.90 19.97 -10.17
C LEU A 305 0.55 20.60 -11.53
N LYS A 306 1.34 20.36 -12.58
CA LYS A 306 1.02 20.82 -13.95
C LYS A 306 0.02 19.92 -14.66
N ARG A 307 0.14 18.60 -14.49
CA ARG A 307 -0.64 17.63 -15.25
C ARG A 307 -1.93 17.25 -14.57
N SER A 308 -2.00 17.31 -13.25
CA SER A 308 -3.16 16.87 -12.48
C SER A 308 -3.57 17.93 -11.44
N ARG A 309 -4.69 17.69 -10.77
CA ARG A 309 -5.25 18.60 -9.75
C ARG A 309 -5.38 17.85 -8.43
N PRO A 310 -4.27 17.58 -7.71
CA PRO A 310 -4.35 16.88 -6.45
C PRO A 310 -5.04 17.72 -5.38
N GLU A 311 -5.80 17.05 -4.51
CA GLU A 311 -6.37 17.67 -3.30
C GLU A 311 -5.33 17.84 -2.21
N SER A 312 -4.37 16.91 -2.13
CA SER A 312 -3.26 16.96 -1.19
C SER A 312 -2.03 16.23 -1.73
N ILE A 313 -0.87 16.63 -1.24
CA ILE A 313 0.42 15.99 -1.49
C ILE A 313 1.09 15.72 -0.14
N GLY A 314 1.41 14.46 0.12
CA GLY A 314 2.08 14.02 1.34
C GLY A 314 3.52 13.59 1.12
N PHE A 315 4.38 13.86 2.10
CA PHE A 315 5.77 13.41 2.11
C PHE A 315 6.03 12.39 3.22
N CYS A 316 6.91 11.44 2.95
CA CYS A 316 7.36 10.43 3.91
C CYS A 316 8.72 9.90 3.45
N LEU A 317 9.79 10.34 4.09
CA LEU A 317 11.13 9.82 3.82
C LEU A 317 11.19 8.35 4.19
N TYR A 318 11.84 7.53 3.37
CA TYR A 318 12.09 6.11 3.57
C TYR A 318 12.17 5.72 5.06
N ILE A 319 11.14 4.99 5.52
CA ILE A 319 10.87 4.63 6.93
C ILE A 319 11.05 3.13 7.19
N TRP A 320 10.91 2.70 8.45
CA TRP A 320 10.86 1.30 8.92
C TRP A 320 12.15 0.49 8.69
N ASN A 321 13.25 1.17 8.41
CA ASN A 321 14.52 0.51 8.12
C ASN A 321 15.63 1.08 9.00
N THR A 322 16.64 0.25 9.29
CA THR A 322 17.91 0.75 9.82
C THR A 322 18.86 1.05 8.66
N TYR A 323 19.97 1.72 8.96
CA TYR A 323 21.06 1.90 7.99
C TYR A 323 21.50 0.55 7.41
N GLU A 324 21.69 -0.48 8.24
CA GLU A 324 22.11 -1.82 7.81
C GLU A 324 21.07 -2.52 6.92
N THR A 325 19.77 -2.35 7.18
CA THR A 325 18.74 -2.92 6.30
C THR A 325 18.69 -2.16 4.99
N MET A 326 18.79 -0.82 5.01
CA MET A 326 18.84 0.03 3.82
C MET A 326 19.98 -0.37 2.88
N THR A 327 21.20 -0.54 3.40
CA THR A 327 22.36 -0.89 2.56
C THR A 327 22.32 -2.31 2.01
N LYS A 328 21.47 -3.17 2.56
CA LYS A 328 21.20 -4.52 2.02
C LYS A 328 20.07 -4.56 1.00
N THR A 329 19.16 -3.59 1.03
CA THR A 329 17.96 -3.58 0.19
C THR A 329 18.08 -2.66 -1.00
N LEU A 330 18.77 -1.52 -0.86
CA LEU A 330 18.93 -0.51 -1.88
C LEU A 330 20.39 -0.45 -2.38
N PRO A 331 20.61 -0.29 -3.70
CA PRO A 331 21.93 0.04 -4.26
C PRO A 331 22.43 1.38 -3.71
N VAL A 332 23.37 1.31 -2.76
CA VAL A 332 23.86 2.49 -2.02
C VAL A 332 24.57 3.50 -2.92
N ASP A 333 25.19 3.01 -4.00
CA ASP A 333 25.86 3.83 -5.00
C ASP A 333 24.90 4.75 -5.75
N LEU A 334 23.61 4.44 -5.80
CA LEU A 334 22.55 5.26 -6.40
C LEU A 334 21.92 6.26 -5.41
N LEU A 335 22.27 6.18 -4.12
CA LEU A 335 21.78 7.10 -3.08
C LEU A 335 22.68 8.33 -2.96
N ASP A 336 22.10 9.40 -2.42
CA ASP A 336 22.81 10.63 -2.10
C ASP A 336 23.87 10.39 -1.01
N PRO A 337 25.16 10.69 -1.28
CA PRO A 337 26.25 10.33 -0.37
C PRO A 337 26.17 11.07 0.97
N GLU A 338 25.67 12.30 1.01
CA GLU A 338 25.54 13.08 2.24
C GLU A 338 24.44 12.48 3.14
N CYS A 339 23.30 12.11 2.54
CA CYS A 339 22.22 11.44 3.25
C CYS A 339 22.64 10.07 3.78
N VAL A 340 23.38 9.28 2.98
CA VAL A 340 23.91 7.97 3.39
C VAL A 340 24.89 8.13 4.54
N GLU A 341 25.82 9.09 4.45
CA GLU A 341 26.80 9.35 5.52
C GLU A 341 26.11 9.82 6.81
N ALA A 342 25.07 10.67 6.71
CA ALA A 342 24.29 11.09 7.88
C ALA A 342 23.60 9.90 8.57
N ALA A 343 23.02 8.97 7.80
CA ALA A 343 22.43 7.75 8.34
C ALA A 343 23.48 6.81 8.96
N ARG A 344 24.68 6.72 8.36
CA ARG A 344 25.79 5.92 8.90
C ARG A 344 26.29 6.47 10.23
N GLN A 345 26.52 7.78 10.30
CA GLN A 345 26.98 8.44 11.53
C GLN A 345 25.99 8.25 12.67
N ASP A 346 24.69 8.33 12.40
CA ASP A 346 23.65 8.08 13.40
C ASP A 346 23.65 6.64 13.91
N ALA A 347 23.76 5.68 12.98
CA ALA A 347 23.85 4.26 13.31
C ALA A 347 25.09 3.95 14.17
N ASP A 348 26.23 4.60 13.90
CA ASP A 348 27.46 4.42 14.65
C ASP A 348 27.41 5.06 16.04
N LYS A 349 26.80 6.25 16.19
CA LYS A 349 26.52 6.85 17.51
C LYS A 349 25.67 5.92 18.38
N SER A 350 24.62 5.34 17.78
CA SER A 350 23.71 4.40 18.45
C SER A 350 24.38 3.10 18.93
N LYS A 351 25.57 2.77 18.42
CA LYS A 351 26.39 1.63 18.86
C LYS A 351 27.30 1.96 20.06
N ARG A 352 27.65 3.23 20.27
CA ARG A 352 28.62 3.69 21.29
C ARG A 352 28.00 4.11 22.63
N LEU A 353 26.68 4.38 22.65
CA LEU A 353 25.94 4.77 23.85
C LEU A 353 25.44 3.54 24.62
N ASP A 354 25.32 3.65 25.95
CA ASP A 354 24.84 2.58 26.82
C ASP A 354 23.38 2.19 26.48
N ALA A 355 22.95 1.01 26.95
CA ALA A 355 21.61 0.50 26.66
C ALA A 355 20.48 1.35 27.28
N LYS A 356 20.78 2.29 28.19
CA LYS A 356 19.81 3.17 28.86
C LYS A 356 19.67 4.55 28.20
N THR A 357 20.59 4.94 27.31
CA THR A 357 20.59 6.22 26.56
C THR A 357 20.38 6.06 25.05
N ARG A 358 20.13 4.83 24.57
CA ARG A 358 19.73 4.51 23.18
C ARG A 358 18.41 5.23 22.82
N ILE A 359 18.25 6.02 21.74
CA ILE A 359 18.56 5.85 20.31
C ILE A 359 18.23 7.20 19.59
N GLU A 360 18.93 7.58 18.49
CA GLU A 360 18.34 8.53 17.51
C GLU A 360 17.44 7.79 16.47
N MET A 361 17.92 6.79 15.69
CA MET A 361 17.05 6.09 14.71
C MET A 361 16.87 4.56 14.78
N LYS A 362 17.68 3.77 15.53
CA LYS A 362 17.52 2.30 15.64
C LYS A 362 16.26 1.86 16.42
N GLY A 363 15.26 1.32 15.73
CA GLY A 363 13.97 0.96 16.33
C GLY A 363 12.99 2.13 16.37
N VAL A 364 13.38 3.27 15.80
CA VAL A 364 12.50 4.41 15.55
C VAL A 364 11.82 4.20 14.21
N ARG A 365 10.49 4.38 14.20
CA ARG A 365 9.63 4.10 13.05
C ARG A 365 10.05 4.88 11.80
N THR A 366 10.56 6.09 11.96
CA THR A 366 10.99 7.00 10.88
C THR A 366 12.45 6.81 10.45
N GLY A 367 13.13 5.76 10.94
CA GLY A 367 14.48 5.39 10.53
C GLY A 367 14.59 5.06 9.04
N PRO A 368 15.75 5.29 8.41
CA PRO A 368 17.07 5.36 9.05
C PRO A 368 17.69 6.76 9.15
N PHE A 369 17.06 7.79 8.58
CA PHE A 369 17.68 9.11 8.47
C PHE A 369 17.42 9.97 9.71
N PRO A 370 18.44 10.68 10.23
CA PRO A 370 18.28 11.50 11.43
C PRO A 370 17.34 12.68 11.16
N HIS A 371 16.81 13.27 12.24
CA HIS A 371 15.81 14.35 12.20
C HIS A 371 16.20 15.51 11.29
N ARG A 372 17.44 16.00 11.40
CA ARG A 372 17.95 17.12 10.56
C ARG A 372 17.86 16.82 9.05
N THR A 373 18.20 15.60 8.64
CA THR A 373 18.16 15.17 7.23
C THR A 373 16.72 15.08 6.74
N ARG A 374 15.83 14.51 7.57
CA ARG A 374 14.39 14.47 7.28
C ARG A 374 13.82 15.88 7.11
N ALA A 375 14.09 16.79 8.04
CA ALA A 375 13.61 18.16 8.01
C ALA A 375 14.12 18.94 6.78
N GLU A 376 15.40 18.79 6.43
CA GLU A 376 15.97 19.41 5.23
C GLU A 376 15.26 18.95 3.95
N ILE A 377 15.10 17.63 3.80
CA ILE A 377 14.41 17.04 2.64
C ILE A 377 12.97 17.54 2.58
N TYR A 378 12.22 17.49 3.68
CA TYR A 378 10.83 17.95 3.68
C TYR A 378 10.72 19.44 3.36
N ARG A 379 11.58 20.31 3.90
CA ARG A 379 11.60 21.74 3.54
C ARG A 379 11.86 21.97 2.06
N HIS A 380 12.75 21.20 1.44
CA HIS A 380 12.95 21.25 0.00
C HIS A 380 11.68 20.89 -0.76
N LEU A 381 11.05 19.75 -0.43
CA LEU A 381 9.83 19.28 -1.09
C LEU A 381 8.65 20.24 -0.91
N ILE A 382 8.48 20.81 0.29
CA ILE A 382 7.46 21.82 0.58
C ILE A 382 7.66 23.05 -0.30
N ARG A 383 8.89 23.59 -0.37
CA ARG A 383 9.20 24.75 -1.21
C ARG A 383 8.92 24.48 -2.68
N GLU A 384 9.33 23.33 -3.21
CA GLU A 384 9.08 22.98 -4.61
C GLU A 384 7.59 22.78 -4.91
N ALA A 385 6.82 22.16 -4.01
CA ALA A 385 5.37 22.08 -4.18
C ALA A 385 4.72 23.47 -4.18
N ARG A 386 5.08 24.33 -3.22
CA ARG A 386 4.56 25.71 -3.08
C ARG A 386 4.95 26.62 -4.24
N ARG A 387 6.05 26.32 -4.95
CA ARG A 387 6.46 27.03 -6.16
C ARG A 387 5.41 26.91 -7.28
N TRP A 388 4.73 25.77 -7.37
CA TRP A 388 3.76 25.47 -8.43
C TRP A 388 2.31 25.67 -7.99
N ASP A 389 1.99 25.38 -6.73
CA ASP A 389 0.65 25.61 -6.17
C ASP A 389 0.79 26.11 -4.72
N LYS A 390 0.43 27.37 -4.49
CA LYS A 390 0.50 28.01 -3.16
C LYS A 390 -0.57 27.49 -2.21
N ASP A 391 -1.64 26.87 -2.70
CA ASP A 391 -2.83 26.48 -1.93
C ASP A 391 -2.99 24.96 -1.83
N VAL A 392 -2.10 24.17 -2.44
CA VAL A 392 -2.13 22.71 -2.30
C VAL A 392 -1.99 22.30 -0.82
N LEU A 393 -2.77 21.33 -0.37
CA LEU A 393 -2.69 20.87 1.02
C LEU A 393 -1.50 19.92 1.18
N LEU A 394 -0.55 20.29 2.03
CA LEU A 394 0.67 19.52 2.29
C LEU A 394 0.62 18.85 3.66
N TYR A 395 1.16 17.64 3.77
CA TYR A 395 1.21 16.92 5.05
C TYR A 395 2.40 15.96 5.12
N LEU A 396 2.74 15.52 6.34
CA LEU A 396 3.73 14.46 6.56
C LEU A 396 3.03 13.15 6.93
N SER A 397 3.39 12.05 6.26
CA SER A 397 2.81 10.74 6.55
C SER A 397 3.71 9.97 7.50
N THR A 398 3.12 9.45 8.59
CA THR A 398 3.82 8.50 9.49
C THR A 398 5.09 9.13 10.11
N GLU A 399 5.02 10.43 10.37
CA GLU A 399 6.11 11.21 10.97
C GLU A 399 5.88 11.49 12.45
N THR A 400 6.95 11.88 13.12
CA THR A 400 6.95 12.17 14.56
C THR A 400 6.27 13.49 14.89
N ARG A 401 5.83 13.66 16.14
CA ARG A 401 5.22 14.90 16.62
C ARG A 401 6.16 16.09 16.52
N GLU A 402 7.43 15.88 16.84
CA GLU A 402 8.47 16.90 16.79
C GLU A 402 8.68 17.41 15.36
N MET A 403 8.63 16.51 14.37
CA MET A 403 8.70 16.90 12.96
C MET A 403 7.47 17.71 12.54
N TRP A 404 6.28 17.33 13.03
CA TRP A 404 5.07 18.12 12.82
C TRP A 404 5.12 19.49 13.50
N ASP A 405 5.62 19.58 14.73
CA ASP A 405 5.78 20.84 15.45
C ASP A 405 6.73 21.79 14.74
N GLU A 406 7.81 21.24 14.17
CA GLU A 406 8.81 22.01 13.42
C GLU A 406 8.29 22.52 12.08
N LEU A 407 7.48 21.74 11.36
CA LEU A 407 7.12 22.02 9.96
C LEU A 407 5.67 22.44 9.73
N LYS A 408 4.80 22.46 10.75
CA LYS A 408 3.36 22.77 10.60
C LYS A 408 3.10 24.11 9.90
N ASP A 409 3.94 25.11 10.15
CA ASP A 409 3.77 26.45 9.58
C ASP A 409 4.11 26.45 8.08
N GLU A 410 5.20 25.79 7.66
CA GLU A 410 5.51 25.61 6.23
C GLU A 410 4.51 24.67 5.51
N LEU A 411 3.99 23.66 6.21
CA LEU A 411 2.96 22.76 5.68
C LEU A 411 1.62 23.47 5.49
N GLY A 412 1.31 24.46 6.34
CA GLY A 412 0.05 25.22 6.31
C GLY A 412 -1.17 24.41 6.75
N GLN A 413 -0.98 23.36 7.56
CA GLN A 413 -2.06 22.56 8.15
C GLN A 413 -1.80 22.30 9.63
N ASP A 414 -2.86 22.34 10.45
CA ASP A 414 -2.80 21.96 11.86
C ASP A 414 -2.71 20.43 12.00
N PRO A 415 -1.66 19.87 12.63
CA PRO A 415 -1.52 18.42 12.77
C PRO A 415 -2.67 17.77 13.54
N ARG A 416 -3.44 18.51 14.34
CA ARG A 416 -4.65 18.01 15.02
C ARG A 416 -5.79 17.73 14.05
N ALA A 417 -5.90 18.48 12.96
CA ALA A 417 -7.00 18.37 12.00
C ALA A 417 -6.52 18.78 10.60
N TYR A 418 -6.04 17.81 9.83
CA TYR A 418 -5.45 18.02 8.51
C TYR A 418 -5.99 17.06 7.46
N VAL A 419 -6.06 17.51 6.21
CA VAL A 419 -6.36 16.68 5.05
C VAL A 419 -5.11 15.90 4.67
N CYS A 420 -5.23 14.58 4.66
CA CYS A 420 -4.18 13.66 4.27
C CYS A 420 -4.67 12.66 3.23
N GLY A 421 -3.76 12.12 2.43
CA GLY A 421 -4.06 11.18 1.34
C GLY A 421 -4.80 9.91 1.78
N CYS A 422 -4.67 9.48 3.03
CA CYS A 422 -5.36 8.29 3.55
C CYS A 422 -6.34 8.60 4.69
N SER A 423 -6.73 9.85 4.87
CA SER A 423 -7.56 10.23 6.01
C SER A 423 -8.95 9.61 5.87
N SER A 424 -9.39 8.96 6.94
CA SER A 424 -10.73 8.38 7.07
C SER A 424 -11.85 9.41 7.12
N VAL A 425 -11.50 10.68 7.37
CA VAL A 425 -12.45 11.79 7.53
C VAL A 425 -12.28 12.88 6.49
N ALA A 426 -11.25 12.82 5.65
CA ALA A 426 -11.11 13.72 4.51
C ALA A 426 -11.98 13.26 3.35
N ALA A 427 -13.23 13.70 3.33
CA ALA A 427 -14.14 13.48 2.21
C ALA A 427 -13.64 14.19 0.93
N PRO A 428 -14.11 13.79 -0.27
CA PRO A 428 -13.88 14.55 -1.50
C PRO A 428 -14.16 16.06 -1.36
N GLY A 429 -13.41 16.86 -2.10
CA GLY A 429 -13.51 18.32 -2.13
C GLY A 429 -12.66 19.02 -1.07
N ARG A 430 -11.52 18.44 -0.66
CA ARG A 430 -10.62 19.02 0.37
C ARG A 430 -11.32 19.30 1.72
N ARG A 431 -12.31 18.49 2.09
CA ARG A 431 -13.17 18.70 3.27
C ARG A 431 -12.91 17.68 4.38
N LEU A 432 -12.73 18.16 5.61
CA LEU A 432 -12.72 17.30 6.80
C LEU A 432 -14.14 17.16 7.35
N ALA A 433 -14.65 15.93 7.35
CA ALA A 433 -15.96 15.56 7.89
C ALA A 433 -15.81 15.05 9.33
N LEU A 434 -15.32 15.93 10.22
CA LEU A 434 -15.15 15.65 11.64
C LEU A 434 -16.51 15.50 12.33
N SER A 435 -16.55 14.75 13.43
CA SER A 435 -17.75 14.58 14.25
C SER A 435 -17.45 14.91 15.71
N PRO A 436 -18.45 15.18 16.55
CA PRO A 436 -18.22 15.40 17.97
C PRO A 436 -17.44 14.25 18.64
N GLY A 437 -17.64 13.02 18.15
CA GLY A 437 -16.99 11.78 18.60
C GLY A 437 -15.62 11.49 17.97
N PHE A 438 -15.17 12.32 17.02
CA PHE A 438 -13.89 12.13 16.32
C PHE A 438 -13.47 13.45 15.67
N ARG A 439 -12.67 14.23 16.41
CA ARG A 439 -12.27 15.60 16.09
C ARG A 439 -10.80 15.70 15.70
N TYR A 440 -9.97 14.83 16.27
CA TYR A 440 -8.54 14.96 16.14
C TYR A 440 -7.88 13.73 15.53
N SER A 441 -6.83 14.01 14.77
CA SER A 441 -5.85 13.03 14.35
C SER A 441 -5.15 12.43 15.58
N THR A 442 -4.28 11.44 15.35
CA THR A 442 -3.42 10.91 16.42
C THR A 442 -2.38 11.92 16.89
N TYR A 443 -2.27 13.13 16.32
CA TYR A 443 -1.51 14.21 16.94
C TYR A 443 -2.08 14.58 18.33
N HIS A 444 -3.40 14.56 18.51
CA HIS A 444 -3.97 14.78 19.83
C HIS A 444 -3.96 13.47 20.66
N PRO A 445 -3.74 13.51 21.99
CA PRO A 445 -3.75 12.32 22.85
C PRO A 445 -5.02 11.48 22.74
N THR A 446 -6.14 12.14 22.47
CA THR A 446 -7.48 11.54 22.33
C THR A 446 -8.11 11.88 20.98
N PRO A 447 -9.02 11.04 20.46
CA PRO A 447 -9.81 11.36 19.26
C PRO A 447 -10.79 12.53 19.47
N LEU A 448 -11.09 12.89 20.71
CA LEU A 448 -12.03 13.94 21.12
C LEU A 448 -11.33 15.22 21.54
#